data_AF-I4ZA48-F1
#
_entry.id   AF-I4ZA48-F1
#
_cell.length_a   1.000
_cell.length_b   1.000
_cell.length_c   1.000
_cell.angle_alpha   90.00
_cell.angle_beta   90.00
_cell.angle_gamma   90.00
#
_symmetry.space_group_name_H-M   'P 1'
#
loop_
_entity.id
_entity.type
_entity.pdbx_description
1 polymer ?
#
loop_
_entity_poly.entity_id
_entity_poly.type
_entity_poly.pdbx_seq_one_letter_code
_entity_poly.pdbx_strand_id
1 'polypeptide(L)' 'MEKAAYINSVSAYLPNSPIANEDMEDYIGKIGGNPSRVRSIVLRQNGIKTRYYGLDKNQSLTHSNAELAKEAVCGLFL' A
#
# COMPACT_ATOMS: atom_id res chain seq x y z
N MET A 1 17.06 -29.06 -25.98
CA MET A 1 15.80 -28.41 -25.55
C MET A 1 16.14 -27.34 -24.54
N GLU A 2 15.74 -26.10 -24.80
CA GLU A 2 15.85 -25.01 -23.84
C GLU A 2 14.84 -25.22 -22.70
N LYS A 3 15.24 -24.89 -21.47
CA LYS A 3 14.33 -24.91 -20.32
C LYS A 3 13.44 -23.67 -20.38
N ALA A 4 12.16 -23.86 -20.65
CA ALA A 4 11.16 -22.80 -20.58
C ALA A 4 10.59 -22.71 -19.16
N ALA A 5 10.33 -21.48 -18.69
CA ALA A 5 9.62 -21.19 -17.45
C ALA A 5 8.38 -20.35 -17.77
N TYR A 6 7.29 -20.60 -17.07
CA TYR A 6 6.02 -19.93 -17.26
C TYR A 6 5.47 -19.46 -15.91
N ILE A 7 4.87 -18.28 -15.87
CA ILE A 7 4.09 -17.82 -14.72
C ILE A 7 2.74 -18.54 -14.79
N ASN A 8 2.44 -19.38 -13.78
CA ASN A 8 1.22 -20.19 -13.73
C ASN A 8 0.14 -19.60 -12.81
N SER A 9 0.52 -18.68 -11.91
CA SER A 9 -0.38 -17.99 -10.99
C SER A 9 0.23 -16.67 -10.51
N VAL A 10 -0.63 -15.72 -10.16
CA VAL A 10 -0.26 -14.43 -9.58
C VAL A 10 -1.28 -14.10 -8.49
N SER A 11 -0.80 -13.62 -7.35
CA SER A 11 -1.61 -13.13 -6.25
C SER A 11 -1.07 -11.77 -5.76
N ALA A 12 -1.93 -10.99 -5.12
CA ALA A 12 -1.56 -9.74 -4.47
C ALA A 12 -2.38 -9.60 -3.19
N TYR A 13 -1.75 -9.05 -2.15
CA TYR A 13 -2.43 -8.71 -0.90
C TYR A 13 -2.20 -7.24 -0.58
N LEU A 14 -3.27 -6.51 -0.34
CA LEU A 14 -3.26 -5.09 0.03
C LEU A 14 -3.89 -4.95 1.42
N PRO A 15 -3.16 -4.42 2.41
CA PRO A 15 -3.64 -4.40 3.79
C PRO A 15 -4.73 -3.36 4.00
N ASN A 16 -5.64 -3.63 4.94
CA ASN A 16 -6.72 -2.73 5.32
C ASN A 16 -7.62 -2.35 4.12
N SER A 17 -8.19 -1.14 4.12
CA SER A 17 -9.05 -0.62 3.06
C SER A 17 -8.31 0.37 2.17
N PRO A 18 -8.70 0.51 0.88
CA PRO A 18 -8.20 1.60 0.06
C PRO A 18 -8.60 2.93 0.69
N ILE A 19 -7.65 3.86 0.78
CA ILE A 19 -7.90 5.20 1.28
C ILE A 19 -7.69 6.24 0.19
N ALA A 20 -8.44 7.33 0.25
CA ALA A 20 -8.34 8.42 -0.70
C ALA A 20 -7.09 9.29 -0.46
N ASN A 21 -6.81 10.22 -1.37
CA ASN A 21 -5.69 11.15 -1.24
C ASN A 21 -5.85 12.14 -0.07
N GLU A 22 -7.09 12.46 0.23
CA GLU A 22 -7.52 13.43 1.25
C GLU A 22 -7.23 12.91 2.66
N ASP A 23 -7.38 11.59 2.85
CA ASP A 23 -7.20 10.92 4.14
C ASP A 23 -5.75 10.51 4.40
N MET A 24 -4.85 10.63 3.41
CA MET A 24 -3.47 10.13 3.50
C MET A 24 -2.74 10.61 4.77
N GLU A 25 -2.83 11.91 5.06
CA GLU A 25 -2.13 12.53 6.18
C GLU A 25 -2.73 12.18 7.54
N ASP A 26 -3.93 11.57 7.59
CA ASP A 26 -4.48 10.97 8.81
C ASP A 26 -3.73 9.70 9.21
N TYR A 27 -3.08 9.02 8.25
CA TYR A 27 -2.35 7.78 8.49
C TYR A 27 -0.85 8.02 8.66
N ILE A 28 -0.23 8.80 7.76
CA ILE A 28 1.23 9.02 7.78
C ILE A 28 1.64 10.25 8.62
N GLY A 29 0.67 11.01 9.12
CA GLY A 29 0.89 12.21 9.92
C GLY A 29 1.27 13.46 9.11
N LYS A 30 1.46 14.55 9.86
CA LYS A 30 1.79 15.89 9.34
C LYS A 30 3.08 16.39 9.98
N ILE A 31 3.99 16.94 9.17
CA ILE A 31 5.25 17.51 9.67
C ILE A 31 4.95 18.83 10.38
N GLY A 32 5.25 18.91 11.68
CA GLY A 32 4.95 20.09 12.50
C GLY A 32 3.45 20.40 12.59
N GLY A 33 2.58 19.40 12.43
CA GLY A 33 1.13 19.57 12.43
C GLY A 33 0.55 20.21 11.16
N ASN A 34 1.38 20.60 10.20
CA ASN A 34 0.96 21.29 8.99
C ASN A 34 0.76 20.33 7.81
N PRO A 35 -0.30 20.52 7.00
CA PRO A 35 -0.46 19.75 5.77
C PRO A 35 0.66 20.06 4.79
N SER A 36 1.06 19.06 3.99
CA SER A 36 2.11 19.22 2.99
C SER A 36 1.68 20.16 1.88
N ARG A 37 2.44 21.26 1.70
CA ARG A 37 2.20 22.27 0.65
C ARG A 37 2.31 21.70 -0.77
N VAL A 38 3.11 20.65 -0.96
CA VAL A 38 3.38 20.05 -2.28
C VAL A 38 2.52 18.83 -2.59
N ARG A 39 1.67 18.39 -1.63
CA ARG A 39 0.84 17.18 -1.73
C ARG A 39 0.03 17.14 -3.02
N SER A 40 -0.69 18.21 -3.32
CA SER A 40 -1.57 18.29 -4.49
C SER A 40 -0.80 18.25 -5.82
N ILE A 41 0.37 18.87 -5.88
CA ILE A 41 1.23 18.89 -7.07
C ILE A 41 1.76 17.48 -7.34
N VAL A 42 2.32 16.82 -6.32
CA VAL A 42 2.86 15.46 -6.43
C VAL A 42 1.78 14.46 -6.81
N LEU A 43 0.60 14.53 -6.18
CA LEU A 43 -0.52 13.64 -6.49
C LEU A 43 -1.10 13.87 -7.90
N ARG A 44 -1.10 15.12 -8.38
CA ARG A 44 -1.49 15.41 -9.75
C ARG A 44 -0.49 14.85 -10.75
N GLN A 45 0.80 14.88 -10.43
CA GLN A 45 1.87 14.36 -11.29
C GLN A 45 1.91 12.83 -11.32
N ASN A 46 1.79 12.15 -10.17
CA ASN A 46 1.85 10.69 -10.11
C ASN A 46 0.50 10.00 -10.45
N GLY A 47 -0.61 10.73 -10.42
CA GLY A 47 -1.93 10.23 -10.78
C GLY A 47 -2.59 9.29 -9.77
N ILE A 48 -1.95 8.99 -8.64
CA ILE A 48 -2.47 8.05 -7.64
C ILE A 48 -3.76 8.61 -7.02
N LYS A 49 -4.80 7.76 -6.96
CA LYS A 49 -6.11 8.11 -6.39
C LYS A 49 -6.35 7.45 -5.04
N THR A 50 -5.92 6.20 -4.91
CA THR A 50 -6.06 5.41 -3.70
C THR A 50 -4.75 4.72 -3.32
N ARG A 51 -4.63 4.35 -2.05
CA ARG A 51 -3.49 3.60 -1.52
C ARG A 51 -3.89 2.78 -0.29
N TYR A 52 -2.99 1.90 0.11
CA TYR A 52 -3.17 1.00 1.24
C TYR A 52 -1.97 1.16 2.17
N TYR A 53 -2.24 1.30 3.46
CA TYR A 53 -1.21 1.42 4.47
C TYR A 53 -1.28 0.23 5.42
N GLY A 54 -0.12 -0.34 5.77
CA GLY A 54 0.04 -1.24 6.91
C GLY A 54 0.00 -0.50 8.26
N LEU A 55 -0.74 0.61 8.35
CA LEU A 55 -0.85 1.52 9.49
C LEU A 55 -2.33 1.85 9.72
N ASP A 56 -2.69 2.15 10.96
CA ASP A 56 -3.96 2.79 11.30
C ASP A 56 -3.82 4.32 11.46
N LYS A 57 -4.92 5.02 11.76
CA LYS A 57 -4.92 6.48 11.97
C LYS A 57 -4.21 6.91 13.28
N ASN A 58 -3.93 5.97 14.17
CA ASN A 58 -3.12 6.19 15.37
C ASN A 58 -1.63 5.94 15.10
N GLN A 59 -1.23 5.74 13.84
CA GLN A 59 0.12 5.38 13.41
C GLN A 59 0.61 4.04 13.99
N SER A 60 -0.32 3.18 14.42
CA SER A 60 0.00 1.84 14.87
C SER A 60 0.16 0.92 13.67
N LEU A 61 1.21 0.11 13.67
CA LEU A 61 1.43 -0.90 12.63
C LEU A 61 0.33 -1.96 12.71
N THR A 62 -0.34 -2.21 11.59
CA THR A 62 -1.38 -3.26 11.49
C THR A 62 -0.83 -4.56 10.93
N HIS A 63 0.25 -4.48 10.15
CA HIS A 63 0.90 -5.62 9.52
C HIS A 63 2.41 -5.40 9.48
N SER A 64 3.16 -6.46 9.71
CA SER A 64 4.59 -6.55 9.40
C SER A 64 4.81 -6.87 7.92
N ASN A 65 6.02 -6.58 7.42
CA ASN A 65 6.40 -6.96 6.07
C ASN A 65 6.34 -8.48 5.84
N ALA A 66 6.65 -9.27 6.87
CA ALA A 66 6.57 -10.73 6.82
C ALA A 66 5.12 -11.21 6.65
N GLU A 67 4.17 -10.60 7.37
CA GLU A 67 2.75 -10.94 7.22
C GLU A 67 2.21 -10.56 5.84
N LEU A 68 2.54 -9.37 5.32
CA LEU A 68 2.10 -8.96 3.98
C LEU A 68 2.59 -9.92 2.89
N ALA A 69 3.85 -10.35 2.96
CA ALA A 69 4.41 -11.32 2.03
C ALA A 69 3.76 -12.70 2.18
N LYS A 70 3.52 -13.14 3.42
CA LYS A 70 2.84 -14.41 3.72
C LYS A 70 1.43 -14.42 3.11
N GLU A 71 0.64 -13.38 3.32
CA GLU A 71 -0.73 -13.30 2.79
C GLU A 71 -0.74 -13.33 1.25
N ALA A 72 0.18 -12.61 0.60
CA ALA A 72 0.34 -12.68 -0.85
C ALA A 72 0.66 -14.12 -1.31
N VAL A 73 1.65 -14.79 -0.71
CA VAL A 73 2.00 -16.18 -1.07
C VAL A 73 0.86 -17.15 -0.81
N CYS A 74 0.16 -17.04 0.33
CA CYS A 74 -1.01 -17.86 0.63
C CYS A 74 -2.10 -17.72 -0.44
N GLY A 75 -2.30 -16.52 -1.00
CA GLY A 75 -3.26 -16.27 -2.08
C GLY A 75 -2.98 -17.04 -3.39
N LEU A 76 -1.81 -17.66 -3.57
CA LEU A 76 -1.54 -18.53 -4.72
C LEU A 76 -2.17 -19.93 -4.58
N PHE A 77 -2.57 -20.31 -3.37
CA PHE A 77 -3.03 -21.66 -3.01
C PHE A 77 -4.49 -21.69 -2.51
N LEU A 78 -5.20 -20.57 -2.59
CA LEU A 78 -6.63 -20.46 -2.30
C LEU A 78 -7.49 -20.88 -3.50
#